data_AF-A0A2Z6NPM0-F1
#
_entry.id   AF-A0A2Z6NPM0-F1
#
_cell.length_a   1.000
_cell.length_b   1.000
_cell.length_c   1.000
_cell.angle_alpha   90.00
_cell.angle_beta   90.00
_cell.angle_gamma   90.00
#
_symmetry.space_group_name_H-M   'P 1'
#
loop_
_entity.id
_entity.type
_entity.pdbx_description
1 polymer ?
#
loop_
_entity_poly.entity_id
_entity_poly.type
_entity_poly.pdbx_seq_one_letter_code
_entity_poly.pdbx_strand_id
1 'polypeptide(L)'
;SSLEVINTTPQIGSLNRNDFPKGFLFGTASSAYQYEGAASEGGRGPNGKLSGGINQEGIDYYNNLINELVANGLQPFVTLFHWDLPQALEDEYGGFLSPLIMYVIQLIIIT
;
A
#
# COMPACT_ATOMS: atom_id res chain seq x y z
N SER A 1 -31.47 -48.15 -19.29
CA SER A 1 -31.39 -46.71 -19.01
C SER A 1 -29.93 -46.28 -19.10
N SER A 2 -29.56 -45.60 -20.18
CA SER A 2 -28.26 -44.95 -20.31
C SER A 2 -28.25 -43.68 -19.46
N LEU A 3 -27.31 -43.57 -18.54
CA LEU A 3 -27.08 -42.36 -17.75
C LEU A 3 -26.52 -41.27 -18.69
N GLU A 4 -27.25 -40.18 -18.86
CA GLU A 4 -26.71 -38.96 -19.45
C GLU A 4 -25.72 -38.35 -18.44
N VAL A 5 -24.44 -38.38 -18.78
CA VAL A 5 -23.41 -37.63 -18.05
C VAL A 5 -23.56 -36.16 -18.43
N ILE A 6 -24.23 -35.40 -17.57
CA ILE A 6 -24.33 -33.94 -17.71
C ILE A 6 -22.95 -33.36 -17.39
N ASN A 7 -22.25 -32.84 -18.41
CA ASN A 7 -20.91 -32.28 -18.27
C ASN A 7 -21.02 -30.90 -17.61
N THR A 8 -20.92 -30.82 -16.28
CA THR A 8 -21.13 -29.59 -15.50
C THR A 8 -19.88 -28.70 -15.38
N THR A 9 -18.84 -28.91 -16.18
CA THR A 9 -17.71 -27.97 -16.19
C THR A 9 -18.22 -26.69 -16.84
N PRO A 10 -18.32 -25.55 -16.12
CA PRO A 10 -18.59 -24.29 -16.79
C PRO A 10 -17.50 -24.13 -17.83
N GLN A 11 -17.87 -23.89 -19.09
CA GLN A 11 -16.93 -23.38 -20.07
C GLN A 11 -16.55 -21.99 -19.57
N ILE A 12 -15.64 -21.92 -18.60
CA ILE A 12 -15.01 -20.68 -18.17
C ILE A 12 -14.22 -20.25 -19.40
N GLY A 13 -14.85 -19.44 -20.24
CA GLY A 13 -14.19 -18.84 -21.38
C GLY A 13 -12.90 -18.20 -20.87
N SER A 14 -11.78 -18.57 -21.49
CA SER A 14 -10.48 -18.00 -21.13
C SER A 14 -10.57 -16.49 -21.20
N LEU A 15 -10.44 -15.81 -20.06
CA LEU A 15 -10.40 -14.36 -19.99
C LEU A 15 -9.14 -13.85 -20.70
N ASN A 16 -9.28 -12.78 -21.48
CA ASN A 16 -8.19 -12.15 -22.23
C ASN A 16 -8.25 -10.61 -22.07
N ARG A 17 -7.17 -9.93 -22.46
CA ARG A 17 -7.04 -8.46 -22.33
C ARG A 17 -8.16 -7.66 -23.03
N ASN A 18 -8.75 -8.19 -24.10
CA ASN A 18 -9.81 -7.51 -24.86
C ASN A 18 -11.18 -7.60 -24.18
N ASP A 19 -11.32 -8.44 -23.15
CA ASP A 19 -12.55 -8.54 -22.36
C ASP A 19 -12.71 -7.33 -21.41
N PHE A 20 -11.71 -6.44 -21.33
CA PHE A 20 -11.69 -5.25 -20.49
C PHE A 20 -11.79 -3.97 -21.34
N PRO A 21 -12.43 -2.90 -20.83
CA PRO A 21 -12.53 -1.63 -21.55
C PRO A 21 -11.16 -1.08 -21.96
N LYS A 22 -11.10 -0.36 -23.09
CA LYS A 22 -9.89 0.37 -23.47
C LYS A 22 -9.49 1.34 -22.36
N GLY A 23 -8.21 1.30 -21.97
CA GLY A 23 -7.69 2.10 -20.86
C GLY A 23 -7.82 1.43 -19.48
N PHE A 24 -8.32 0.18 -19.40
CA PHE A 24 -8.28 -0.57 -18.15
C PHE A 24 -6.83 -0.76 -17.69
N LEU A 25 -6.54 -0.32 -16.46
CA LEU A 25 -5.22 -0.42 -15.86
C LEU A 25 -5.10 -1.73 -15.08
N PHE A 26 -4.23 -2.60 -15.56
CA PHE A 26 -3.78 -3.77 -14.79
C PHE A 26 -2.54 -3.37 -14.00
N GLY A 27 -2.52 -3.74 -12.72
CA GLY A 27 -1.39 -3.47 -11.83
C GLY A 27 -1.24 -4.54 -10.75
N THR A 28 -0.25 -4.34 -9.89
CA THR A 28 -0.03 -5.10 -8.66
C THR A 28 0.10 -4.11 -7.51
N ALA A 29 -0.20 -4.54 -6.29
CA ALA A 29 -0.09 -3.72 -5.08
C ALA A 29 0.72 -4.45 -4.01
N SER A 30 1.52 -3.68 -3.27
CA SER A 30 2.22 -4.12 -2.06
C SER A 30 2.02 -3.08 -0.96
N SER A 31 2.34 -3.43 0.29
CA SER A 31 2.35 -2.49 1.42
C SER A 31 3.73 -2.44 2.07
N ALA A 32 4.07 -1.28 2.65
CA ALA A 32 5.37 -1.03 3.28
C ALA A 32 5.71 -2.11 4.32
N TYR A 33 4.78 -2.42 5.24
CA TYR A 33 5.04 -3.36 6.33
C TYR A 33 5.24 -4.81 5.88
N GLN A 34 4.74 -5.18 4.71
CA GLN A 34 4.88 -6.53 4.16
C GLN A 34 6.26 -6.78 3.53
N TYR A 35 7.00 -5.72 3.17
CA TYR A 35 8.23 -5.85 2.38
C TYR A 35 9.44 -5.07 2.92
N GLU A 36 9.24 -3.93 3.60
CA GLU A 36 10.34 -3.04 3.97
C GLU A 36 11.31 -3.66 4.98
N GLY A 37 10.87 -4.64 5.79
CA GLY A 37 11.78 -5.53 6.52
C GLY A 37 13.01 -4.82 7.10
N ALA A 38 12.83 -3.74 7.85
CA ALA A 38 13.90 -2.91 8.39
C ALA A 38 13.35 -2.00 9.50
N ALA A 39 12.42 -2.52 10.32
CA ALA A 39 11.82 -1.75 11.43
C ALA A 39 12.87 -1.12 12.36
N SER A 40 14.08 -1.68 12.37
CA SER A 40 15.22 -1.28 13.18
C SER A 40 16.43 -0.76 12.38
N GLU A 41 16.39 -0.80 11.05
CA GLU A 41 17.51 -0.41 10.17
C GLU A 41 17.08 0.76 9.28
N GLY A 42 17.79 1.88 9.34
CA GLY A 42 17.41 3.11 8.63
C GLY A 42 16.21 3.86 9.22
N GLY A 43 15.85 3.54 10.46
CA GLY A 43 15.07 4.37 11.38
C GLY A 43 13.81 5.00 10.82
N ARG A 44 12.66 4.32 10.92
CA ARG A 44 11.40 5.04 11.19
C ARG A 44 11.74 6.14 12.21
N GLY A 45 11.67 7.41 11.82
CA GLY A 45 12.33 8.52 12.52
C GLY A 45 12.13 8.42 14.04
N PRO A 46 13.10 8.86 14.88
CA PRO A 46 13.44 8.27 16.17
C PRO A 46 12.32 8.09 17.21
N ASN A 47 11.08 8.55 16.99
CA ASN A 47 9.93 8.25 17.82
C ASN A 47 8.60 8.20 17.03
N GLY A 48 8.57 8.01 15.70
CA GLY A 48 7.31 8.01 14.93
C GLY A 48 6.51 9.33 14.97
N LYS A 49 7.16 10.44 15.34
CA LYS A 49 6.57 11.78 15.47
C LYS A 49 7.26 12.76 14.53
N LEU A 50 6.52 13.75 14.03
CA LEU A 50 7.09 14.88 13.28
C LEU A 50 8.18 15.63 14.08
N SER A 51 8.05 15.66 15.41
CA SER A 51 9.06 16.25 16.31
C SER A 51 10.35 15.44 16.44
N GLY A 52 10.34 14.17 16.00
CA GLY A 52 11.53 13.31 15.95
C GLY A 52 12.44 13.59 14.77
N GLY A 53 12.05 14.49 13.85
CA GLY A 53 12.77 14.74 12.61
C GLY A 53 12.33 13.82 11.47
N ILE A 54 12.70 14.21 10.26
CA ILE A 54 12.37 13.50 9.02
C ILE A 54 13.41 12.40 8.78
N ASN A 55 12.95 11.19 8.44
CA ASN A 55 13.85 10.12 8.01
C ASN A 55 14.20 10.28 6.52
N GLN A 56 15.39 10.83 6.24
CA GLN A 56 15.84 11.03 4.87
C GLN A 56 16.09 9.72 4.11
N GLU A 57 16.55 8.66 4.80
CA GLU A 57 16.81 7.36 4.16
C GLU A 57 15.51 6.73 3.64
N GLY A 58 14.42 6.85 4.41
CA GLY A 58 13.08 6.43 3.97
C GLY A 58 12.57 7.25 2.77
N ILE A 59 12.83 8.57 2.75
CA ILE A 59 12.50 9.41 1.60
C ILE A 59 13.28 8.97 0.35
N ASP A 60 14.58 8.74 0.50
CA ASP A 60 15.44 8.34 -0.61
C ASP A 60 15.04 6.95 -1.15
N TYR A 61 14.63 6.03 -0.28
CA TYR A 61 14.07 4.74 -0.67
C TYR A 61 12.84 4.89 -1.58
N TYR A 62 11.83 5.66 -1.15
CA TYR A 62 10.62 5.86 -1.95
C TYR A 62 10.89 6.64 -3.24
N ASN A 63 11.78 7.63 -3.21
CA ASN A 63 12.19 8.36 -4.40
C ASN A 63 12.82 7.42 -5.43
N ASN A 64 13.74 6.55 -5.01
CA ASN A 64 14.37 5.58 -5.91
C ASN A 64 13.35 4.60 -6.48
N LEU A 65 12.44 4.06 -5.65
CA LEU A 65 11.38 3.18 -6.11
C LEU A 65 10.47 3.85 -7.15
N ILE A 66 10.00 5.06 -6.87
CA ILE A 66 9.12 5.82 -7.77
C ILE A 66 9.84 6.14 -9.08
N ASN A 67 11.08 6.59 -9.02
CA ASN A 67 11.88 6.90 -10.20
C ASN A 67 12.07 5.67 -11.09
N GLU A 68 12.38 4.51 -10.52
CA GLU A 68 12.51 3.25 -11.26
C GLU A 68 11.19 2.82 -11.90
N LEU A 69 10.06 2.93 -11.20
CA LEU A 69 8.74 2.63 -11.76
C LEU A 69 8.43 3.53 -12.97
N VAL A 70 8.64 4.83 -12.83
CA VAL A 70 8.42 5.80 -13.90
C VAL A 70 9.36 5.55 -15.09
N ALA A 71 10.64 5.27 -14.83
CA ALA A 71 11.62 4.95 -15.87
C ALA A 71 11.24 3.70 -16.68
N ASN A 72 10.52 2.75 -16.06
CA ASN A 72 10.02 1.54 -16.70
C ASN A 72 8.59 1.70 -17.28
N GLY A 73 8.06 2.92 -17.35
CA GLY A 73 6.74 3.21 -17.92
C GLY A 73 5.56 2.72 -17.07
N LEU A 74 5.78 2.45 -15.78
CA LEU A 74 4.75 2.06 -14.83
C LEU A 74 4.20 3.31 -14.13
N GLN A 75 2.88 3.39 -14.02
CA GLN A 75 2.22 4.46 -13.26
C GLN A 75 2.14 4.06 -11.78
N PRO A 76 2.84 4.76 -10.87
CA PRO A 76 2.74 4.47 -9.44
C PRO A 76 1.40 4.99 -8.87
N PHE A 77 0.82 4.20 -7.97
CA PHE A 77 -0.31 4.60 -7.14
C PHE A 77 0.09 4.44 -5.68
N VAL A 78 0.11 5.55 -4.94
CA VAL A 78 0.64 5.59 -3.57
C VAL A 78 -0.51 5.54 -2.57
N THR A 79 -0.41 4.61 -1.62
CA THR A 79 -1.29 4.57 -0.44
C THR A 79 -0.54 5.21 0.72
N LEU A 80 -0.97 6.40 1.14
CA LEU A 80 -0.29 7.16 2.20
C LEU A 80 -0.41 6.51 3.59
N PHE A 81 -1.48 5.74 3.83
CA PHE A 81 -1.69 5.05 5.08
C PHE A 81 -2.27 3.65 4.86
N HIS A 82 -1.55 2.62 5.34
CA HIS A 82 -1.94 1.21 5.19
C HIS A 82 -1.97 0.51 6.57
N TRP A 83 -2.71 1.08 7.52
CA TRP A 83 -3.02 0.50 8.84
C TRP A 83 -1.83 0.20 9.75
N ASP A 84 -0.73 0.92 9.53
CA ASP A 84 0.48 0.76 10.32
C ASP A 84 0.78 2.08 11.05
N LEU A 85 0.04 2.29 12.14
CA LEU A 85 0.16 3.48 12.97
C LEU A 85 1.46 3.42 13.78
N PRO A 86 2.31 4.47 13.75
CA PRO A 86 3.47 4.54 14.62
C PRO A 86 3.10 4.33 16.09
N GLN A 87 3.79 3.40 16.78
CA GLN A 87 3.52 3.04 18.18
C GLN A 87 3.49 4.26 19.11
N ALA A 88 4.34 5.26 18.86
CA ALA A 88 4.37 6.46 19.69
C ALA A 88 3.07 7.29 19.64
N LEU A 89 2.27 7.17 18.57
CA LEU A 89 0.94 7.80 18.49
C LEU A 89 -0.11 6.98 19.26
N GLU A 90 0.05 5.65 19.33
CA GLU A 90 -0.72 4.80 20.25
C GLU A 90 -0.42 5.18 21.70
N ASP A 91 0.87 5.28 22.05
CA ASP A 91 1.30 5.59 23.42
C ASP A 91 0.92 7.01 23.87
N GLU A 92 0.97 7.99 22.97
CA GLU A 92 0.70 9.39 23.29
C GLU A 92 -0.79 9.73 23.26
N TYR A 93 -1.54 9.18 22.29
CA TYR A 93 -2.92 9.58 22.05
C TYR A 93 -3.93 8.45 22.27
N GLY A 94 -3.53 7.20 22.52
CA GLY A 94 -4.46 6.05 22.51
C GLY A 94 -4.88 5.64 21.08
N GLY A 95 -4.06 6.02 20.09
CA GLY A 95 -4.21 5.65 18.69
C GLY A 95 -5.60 5.89 18.14
N PHE A 96 -6.14 4.88 17.45
CA PHE A 96 -7.45 5.00 16.77
C PHE A 96 -8.64 5.23 17.70
N LEU A 97 -8.48 5.03 19.00
CA LEU A 97 -9.55 5.26 19.98
C LEU A 97 -9.70 6.74 20.36
N SER A 98 -8.74 7.58 19.98
CA SER A 98 -8.77 9.01 20.28
C SER A 98 -9.28 9.83 19.11
N PRO A 99 -10.19 10.80 19.32
CA PRO A 99 -10.63 11.71 18.27
C PRO A 99 -9.50 12.58 17.71
N LEU A 100 -8.38 12.72 18.45
CA LEU A 100 -7.20 13.47 17.99
C LEU A 100 -6.48 12.75 16.84
N ILE A 101 -6.63 11.42 16.71
CA ILE A 101 -5.98 10.65 15.65
C ILE A 101 -6.48 11.03 14.26
N MET A 102 -7.75 11.45 14.16
CA MET A 102 -8.33 11.92 12.90
C MET A 102 -7.61 13.18 12.42
N TYR A 103 -7.28 14.10 13.32
CA TYR A 103 -6.53 15.30 12.97
C TYR A 103 -5.08 14.98 12.58
N VAL A 104 -4.44 14.03 13.27
CA VAL A 104 -3.07 13.61 12.96
C VAL A 104 -2.98 12.93 11.58
N ILE A 105 -3.88 11.98 11.31
CA ILE A 105 -3.95 11.28 10.01
C ILE A 105 -4.32 12.27 8.90
N GLN A 106 -5.26 13.18 9.16
CA GLN A 106 -5.64 14.21 8.21
C GLN A 106 -4.45 15.15 7.93
N LEU A 107 -3.65 15.54 8.94
CA LEU A 107 -2.46 16.36 8.71
C LEU A 107 -1.43 15.62 7.83
N ILE A 108 -1.20 14.34 8.10
CA ILE A 108 -0.23 13.49 7.37
C ILE A 108 -0.64 13.29 5.89
N ILE A 109 -1.94 13.31 5.58
CA ILE A 109 -2.45 13.07 4.22
C ILE A 109 -2.47 14.35 3.36
N ILE A 110 -2.53 15.55 3.94
CA ILE A 110 -2.66 16.82 3.18
C ILE A 110 -1.35 17.61 3.06
N THR A 111 -0.30 17.27 3.82
CA THR A 111 1.03 17.90 3.71
C THR A 111 1.95 17.08 2.82
#